data_AF-A0A1D2SEX9-F1
#
_entry.id   AF-A0A1D2SEX9-F1
#
_cell.length_a   1.000
_cell.length_b   1.000
_cell.length_c   1.000
_cell.angle_alpha   90.00
_cell.angle_beta   90.00
_cell.angle_gamma   90.00
#
_symmetry.space_group_name_H-M   'P 1'
#
loop_
_entity.id
_entity.type
_entity.pdbx_description
1 polymer ?
#
loop_
_entity_poly.entity_id
_entity_poly.type
_entity_poly.pdbx_seq_one_letter_code
_entity_poly.pdbx_strand_id
1 'polypeptide(L)'
;MTATQPIKIAIVAMGGEGGGVLADWIVDLAEHNDYLAQTTSVPGVAQRTGTTLYYVELYPRVQAQADGGVPVLALMPLPGDVDVVLASELMEAGRAIQRGLVSVDRTMLVTSTHRVYSMTEKTAMGDGRVDGAELLAQVARAARRFVGFDMAAAAVDSGSVIGAVLFGALAGTGVLPFDRAAFEATIERGGVGVAASRQAFAVAFERARAGAPAPSTIEPALPAAAPQPRSAEVRALLARVGAEFPPVAQSFLTEGVRRLLDYQDPAWAGSYLDRMARVKAAPGGGDAQLLTELARHLALWMSWEDTIRVADLKTRGSRFERVRGEVRLADGQLLAIDEYLHPRVQEIAETLPVGLGRWLLASGWPRRLVERFTTRGRVVTTSSLPGFLLLYATAGMKRWRRSTLRFAIEQAHIEQWLRRIEEAAAVSPELATEIVRCQRLVKGYGDTHERGLRNYETLMAALRHGGPEVTPAILRELRDAALADERGEMLQAALGRHGLAAARTSFT
;
A
#
# COMPACT_ATOMS: atom_id res chain seq x y z
N MET A 1 25.74 43.75 13.49
CA MET A 1 26.28 42.42 13.86
C MET A 1 25.11 41.48 13.87
N THR A 2 25.03 40.51 12.95
CA THR A 2 23.97 39.50 12.98
C THR A 2 24.19 38.62 14.21
N ALA A 3 23.23 38.63 15.13
CA ALA A 3 23.26 37.82 16.33
C ALA A 3 23.33 36.32 15.95
N THR A 4 24.22 35.57 16.61
CA THR A 4 24.34 34.13 16.45
C THR A 4 22.99 33.48 16.74
N GLN A 5 22.51 32.62 15.83
CA GLN A 5 21.24 31.90 15.98
C GLN A 5 21.50 30.44 16.37
N PRO A 6 20.60 29.80 17.13
CA PRO A 6 20.68 28.36 17.36
C PRO A 6 20.48 27.60 16.04
N ILE A 7 21.12 26.44 15.93
CA ILE A 7 20.88 25.48 14.85
C ILE A 7 19.60 24.73 15.17
N LYS A 8 18.62 24.78 14.27
CA LYS A 8 17.26 24.25 14.49
C LYS A 8 17.04 23.00 13.65
N ILE A 9 16.82 21.87 14.30
CA ILE A 9 16.72 20.55 13.68
C ILE A 9 15.35 19.95 13.98
N ALA A 10 14.62 19.56 12.94
CA ALA A 10 13.37 18.80 13.07
C ALA A 10 13.56 17.37 12.55
N ILE A 11 13.11 16.39 13.33
CA ILE A 11 13.18 14.97 12.98
C ILE A 11 11.75 14.46 12.89
N VAL A 12 11.33 14.03 11.71
CA VAL A 12 10.02 13.42 11.47
C VAL A 12 10.22 11.93 11.23
N ALA A 13 9.84 11.13 12.22
CA ALA A 13 10.05 9.69 12.19
C ALA A 13 8.76 8.91 12.49
N MET A 14 8.59 7.75 11.85
CA MET A 14 7.52 6.84 12.23
C MET A 14 7.85 6.14 13.55
N GLY A 15 6.82 5.79 14.31
CA GLY A 15 6.99 5.05 15.56
C GLY A 15 7.74 3.72 15.35
N GLY A 16 8.80 3.50 16.14
CA GLY A 16 9.63 2.30 16.07
C GLY A 16 10.86 2.39 15.14
N GLU A 17 11.08 3.53 14.49
CA GLU A 17 12.22 3.73 13.56
C GLU A 17 13.48 4.33 14.21
N GLY A 18 13.43 4.55 15.53
CA GLY A 18 14.57 5.09 16.27
C GLY A 18 14.69 6.62 16.23
N GLY A 19 13.62 7.35 15.92
CA GLY A 19 13.62 8.82 15.91
C GLY A 19 14.03 9.44 17.26
N GLY A 20 13.60 8.85 18.38
CA GLY A 20 14.01 9.29 19.72
C GLY A 20 15.50 9.06 19.97
N VAL A 21 16.01 7.87 19.64
CA VAL A 21 17.44 7.56 19.75
C VAL A 21 18.29 8.51 18.90
N LEU A 22 17.82 8.86 17.70
CA LEU A 22 18.48 9.84 16.84
C LEU A 22 18.49 11.24 17.46
N ALA A 23 17.38 11.68 18.06
CA ALA A 23 17.32 12.96 18.78
C ALA A 23 18.31 12.98 19.96
N ASP A 24 18.34 11.91 20.75
CA ASP A 24 19.25 11.75 21.89
C ASP A 24 20.72 11.75 21.44
N TRP A 25 21.05 11.10 20.31
CA TRP A 25 22.39 11.15 19.73
C TRP A 25 22.78 12.55 19.28
N ILE A 26 21.88 13.34 18.70
CA ILE A 26 22.19 14.72 18.30
C ILE A 26 22.44 15.60 19.53
N VAL A 27 21.66 15.41 20.61
CA VAL A 27 21.88 16.11 21.90
C VAL A 27 23.24 15.71 22.49
N ASP A 28 23.52 14.40 22.61
CA ASP A 28 24.78 13.90 23.16
C ASP A 28 25.99 14.36 22.33
N LEU A 29 25.88 14.36 20.99
CA LEU A 29 26.90 14.90 20.09
C LEU A 29 27.19 16.37 20.40
N ALA A 30 26.14 17.19 20.53
CA ALA A 30 26.30 18.62 20.77
C ALA A 30 26.92 18.91 22.13
N GLU A 31 26.44 18.26 23.20
CA GLU A 31 26.92 18.51 24.56
C GLU A 31 28.39 18.12 24.76
N HIS A 32 28.85 17.08 24.07
CA HIS A 32 30.27 16.67 24.08
C HIS A 32 31.17 17.52 23.18
N ASN A 33 30.61 18.46 22.43
CA ASN A 33 31.36 19.36 21.53
C ASN A 33 31.15 20.84 21.90
N ASP A 34 30.91 21.13 23.17
CA ASP A 34 30.75 22.48 23.73
C ASP A 34 29.52 23.26 23.22
N TYR A 35 28.41 22.55 22.94
CA TYR A 35 27.11 23.16 22.67
C TYR A 35 26.14 22.93 23.83
N LEU A 36 25.20 23.85 23.99
CA LEU A 36 23.96 23.67 24.72
C LEU A 36 22.93 23.07 23.77
N ALA A 37 22.19 22.07 24.22
CA ALA A 37 21.17 21.41 23.43
C ALA A 37 19.84 21.38 24.19
N GLN A 38 18.73 21.53 23.47
CA GLN A 38 17.38 21.30 23.99
C GLN A 38 16.62 20.44 23.00
N THR A 39 15.91 19.44 23.50
CA THR A 39 15.07 18.55 22.69
C THR A 39 13.63 18.54 23.20
N THR A 40 12.67 18.52 22.30
CA THR A 40 11.25 18.28 22.59
C THR A 40 10.67 17.27 21.61
N SER A 41 9.56 16.64 21.99
CA SER A 41 8.89 15.69 21.10
C SER A 41 7.38 15.81 21.18
N VAL A 42 6.72 15.75 20.02
CA VAL A 42 5.28 15.64 19.88
C VAL A 42 4.96 14.24 19.36
N PRO A 43 4.49 13.32 20.22
CA PRO A 43 4.17 11.96 19.80
C PRO A 43 2.96 11.95 18.86
N GLY A 44 3.04 11.14 17.81
CA GLY A 44 1.88 10.83 16.98
C GLY A 44 0.86 10.01 17.78
N VAL A 45 -0.43 10.34 17.65
CA VAL A 45 -1.55 9.74 18.43
C VAL A 45 -1.81 8.25 18.17
N ALA A 46 -1.07 7.58 17.27
CA ALA A 46 -1.25 6.15 17.03
C ALA A 46 0.00 5.45 16.46
N GLN A 47 0.26 4.23 16.94
CA GLN A 47 1.34 3.37 16.43
C GLN A 47 1.11 3.08 14.94
N ARG A 48 2.13 3.36 14.11
CA ARG A 48 2.14 3.17 12.64
C ARG A 48 1.19 4.06 11.84
N THR A 49 0.53 5.04 12.47
CA THR A 49 -0.34 6.02 11.78
C THR A 49 0.01 7.48 12.11
N GLY A 50 0.81 7.74 13.14
CA GLY A 50 1.31 9.08 13.46
C GLY A 50 2.83 9.17 13.39
N THR A 51 3.32 10.20 12.70
CA THR A 51 4.69 10.69 12.78
C THR A 51 4.96 11.26 14.17
N THR A 52 6.06 10.87 14.79
CA THR A 52 6.59 11.63 15.93
C THR A 52 7.51 12.72 15.40
N LEU A 53 7.27 13.96 15.81
CA LEU A 53 8.13 15.09 15.54
C LEU A 53 9.04 15.30 16.74
N TYR A 54 10.35 15.20 16.56
CA TYR A 54 11.35 15.64 17.53
C TYR A 54 11.94 16.96 17.06
N TYR A 55 12.15 17.90 17.97
CA TYR A 55 12.74 19.20 17.66
C TYR A 55 13.94 19.43 18.56
N VAL A 56 15.07 19.78 17.96
CA VAL A 56 16.34 19.99 18.66
C VAL A 56 16.89 21.36 18.29
N GLU A 57 17.27 22.15 19.29
CA GLU A 57 18.04 23.38 19.11
C GLU A 57 19.43 23.24 19.72
N LEU A 58 20.46 23.65 18.98
CA LEU A 58 21.86 23.63 19.40
C LEU A 58 22.42 25.06 19.43
N TYR A 59 23.05 25.46 20.54
CA TYR A 59 23.66 26.78 20.68
C TYR A 59 25.09 26.68 21.24
N PRO A 60 26.11 27.34 20.66
CA PRO A 60 27.48 27.25 21.15
C PRO A 60 27.60 27.76 22.60
N ARG A 61 28.20 26.98 23.51
CA ARG A 61 28.38 27.37 24.91
C ARG A 61 29.27 28.60 25.08
N VAL A 62 30.30 28.72 24.25
CA VAL A 62 31.19 29.89 24.22
C VAL A 62 30.40 31.16 23.88
N GLN A 63 29.46 31.08 22.94
CA GLN A 63 28.61 32.20 22.59
C GLN A 63 27.64 32.54 23.71
N ALA A 64 27.01 31.55 24.34
CA ALA A 64 26.13 31.75 25.50
C ALA A 64 26.84 32.50 26.64
N GLN A 65 28.10 32.13 26.91
CA GLN A 65 28.94 32.82 27.89
C GLN A 65 29.23 34.26 27.49
N ALA A 66 29.53 34.51 26.21
CA ALA A 66 29.75 35.86 25.69
C ALA A 66 28.48 36.73 25.74
N ASP A 67 27.31 36.12 25.55
CA ASP A 67 26.00 36.78 25.62
C ASP A 67 25.50 36.98 27.07
N GLY A 68 26.26 36.52 28.06
CA GLY A 68 26.00 36.76 29.48
C GLY A 68 24.95 35.85 30.11
N GLY A 69 24.65 34.67 29.56
CA GLY A 69 23.69 33.76 30.20
C GLY A 69 23.34 32.48 29.44
N VAL A 70 22.31 31.78 29.93
CA VAL A 70 21.76 30.57 29.29
C VAL A 70 20.70 31.00 28.26
N PRO A 71 20.83 30.63 26.98
CA PRO A 71 19.85 30.97 25.96
C PRO A 71 18.51 30.27 26.23
N VAL A 72 17.41 30.96 25.92
CA VAL A 72 16.07 30.34 25.90
C VAL A 72 15.85 29.74 24.53
N LEU A 73 15.85 28.40 24.47
CA LEU A 73 15.64 27.65 23.23
C LEU A 73 14.15 27.35 23.04
N ALA A 74 13.71 27.32 21.78
CA ALA A 74 12.31 27.08 21.45
C ALA A 74 11.91 25.61 21.72
N LEU A 75 10.64 25.41 22.07
CA LEU A 75 10.07 24.08 22.34
C LEU A 75 9.42 23.44 21.11
N MET A 76 9.29 24.18 20.01
CA MET A 76 8.63 23.75 18.78
C MET A 76 9.30 24.42 17.58
N PRO A 77 9.35 23.74 16.42
CA PRO A 77 9.83 24.36 15.19
C PRO A 77 8.84 25.41 14.70
N LEU A 78 9.36 26.54 14.24
CA LEU A 78 8.58 27.58 13.56
C LEU A 78 8.66 27.34 12.04
N PRO A 79 7.53 27.37 11.30
CA PRO A 79 7.55 27.27 9.84
C PRO A 79 8.48 28.29 9.19
N GLY A 80 9.33 27.84 8.27
CA GLY A 80 10.35 28.64 7.58
C GLY A 80 11.66 28.86 8.36
N ASP A 81 11.69 28.54 9.66
CA ASP A 81 12.82 28.77 10.57
C ASP A 81 13.49 27.46 11.00
N VAL A 82 13.63 26.48 10.09
CA VAL A 82 14.29 25.20 10.40
C VAL A 82 15.50 25.00 9.49
N ASP A 83 16.66 24.77 10.08
CA ASP A 83 17.95 24.62 9.38
C ASP A 83 18.09 23.21 8.79
N VAL A 84 17.66 22.19 9.53
CA VAL A 84 17.79 20.78 9.13
C VAL A 84 16.48 20.05 9.37
N VAL A 85 16.00 19.35 8.35
CA VAL A 85 14.89 18.40 8.49
C VAL A 85 15.40 17.00 8.18
N LEU A 86 15.22 16.07 9.12
CA LEU A 86 15.51 14.65 8.96
C LEU A 86 14.19 13.89 8.86
N ALA A 87 13.93 13.21 7.76
CA ALA A 87 12.70 12.47 7.54
C ALA A 87 12.97 10.99 7.28
N SER A 88 12.45 10.12 8.14
CA SER A 88 12.68 8.68 8.03
C SER A 88 12.04 8.06 6.79
N GLU A 89 11.00 8.68 6.22
CA GLU A 89 10.25 8.15 5.07
C GLU A 89 9.78 9.31 4.16
N LEU A 90 9.54 9.04 2.88
CA LEU A 90 9.29 10.07 1.85
C LEU A 90 7.98 10.84 2.07
N MET A 91 6.90 10.20 2.51
CA MET A 91 5.66 10.86 2.91
C MET A 91 5.86 11.77 4.11
N GLU A 92 6.74 11.42 5.05
CA GLU A 92 7.08 12.29 6.17
C GLU A 92 7.80 13.56 5.73
N ALA A 93 8.68 13.47 4.73
CA ALA A 93 9.24 14.66 4.09
C ALA A 93 8.15 15.52 3.43
N GLY A 94 7.21 14.88 2.71
CA GLY A 94 6.05 15.57 2.12
C GLY A 94 5.21 16.32 3.16
N ARG A 95 4.93 15.70 4.30
CA ARG A 95 4.20 16.33 5.41
C ARG A 95 4.99 17.44 6.08
N ALA A 96 6.32 17.30 6.20
CA ALA A 96 7.18 18.37 6.74
C ALA A 96 7.13 19.62 5.85
N ILE A 97 7.10 19.46 4.53
CA ILE A 97 6.91 20.54 3.57
C ILE A 97 5.52 21.18 3.74
N GLN A 98 4.45 20.38 3.80
CA GLN A 98 3.09 20.89 4.02
C GLN A 98 2.95 21.68 5.34
N ARG A 99 3.69 21.28 6.37
CA ARG A 99 3.75 21.99 7.66
C ARG A 99 4.65 23.24 7.63
N GLY A 100 5.29 23.53 6.51
CA GLY A 100 6.21 24.66 6.33
C GLY A 100 7.56 24.49 7.05
N LEU A 101 7.91 23.27 7.48
CA LEU A 101 9.19 23.00 8.16
C LEU A 101 10.37 23.00 7.19
N VAL A 102 10.11 22.83 5.89
CA VAL A 102 11.13 22.83 4.84
C VAL A 102 10.96 24.09 4.00
N SER A 103 12.03 24.86 3.84
CA SER A 103 12.05 26.04 2.97
C SER A 103 13.22 26.03 2.00
N VAL A 104 12.98 26.62 0.82
CA VAL A 104 13.96 26.71 -0.27
C VAL A 104 15.15 27.61 0.07
N ASP A 105 14.96 28.56 0.98
CA ASP A 105 15.97 29.56 1.31
C ASP A 105 16.93 29.11 2.43
N ARG A 106 16.54 28.11 3.23
CA ARG A 106 17.26 27.76 4.47
C ARG A 106 17.55 26.28 4.62
N THR A 107 16.57 25.42 4.43
CA THR A 107 16.59 24.06 4.97
C THR A 107 17.50 23.10 4.21
N MET A 108 18.32 22.35 4.96
CA MET A 108 18.91 21.08 4.54
C MET A 108 17.91 19.95 4.82
N LEU A 109 17.39 19.31 3.77
CA LEU A 109 16.49 18.16 3.91
C LEU A 109 17.25 16.86 3.66
N VAL A 110 17.23 15.97 4.65
CA VAL A 110 17.78 14.61 4.56
C VAL A 110 16.61 13.63 4.73
N THR A 111 16.34 12.80 3.73
CA THR A 111 15.19 11.88 3.78
C THR A 111 15.43 10.55 3.10
N SER A 112 14.75 9.51 3.60
CA SER A 112 14.66 8.24 2.90
C SER A 112 13.68 8.32 1.72
N THR A 113 14.05 7.77 0.57
CA THR A 113 13.18 7.74 -0.63
C THR A 113 12.19 6.58 -0.63
N HIS A 114 12.30 5.65 0.33
CA HIS A 114 11.37 4.53 0.43
C HIS A 114 9.95 5.01 0.79
N ARG A 115 8.96 4.20 0.42
CA ARG A 115 7.54 4.47 0.70
C ARG A 115 6.92 3.39 1.55
N VAL A 116 6.24 3.80 2.61
CA VAL A 116 5.33 2.93 3.36
C VAL A 116 3.92 3.49 3.23
N TYR A 117 3.07 2.81 2.45
CA TYR A 117 1.71 3.29 2.23
C TYR A 117 0.95 3.41 3.56
N SER A 118 0.40 4.61 3.78
CA SER A 118 -0.44 4.92 4.93
C SER A 118 -1.74 4.11 4.91
N MET A 119 -2.41 4.03 6.07
CA MET A 119 -3.73 3.39 6.13
C MET A 119 -4.72 4.07 5.20
N THR A 120 -4.70 5.40 5.11
CA THR A 120 -5.54 6.18 4.18
C THR A 120 -5.34 5.77 2.73
N GLU A 121 -4.10 5.59 2.28
CA GLU A 121 -3.79 5.12 0.92
C GLU A 121 -4.27 3.68 0.68
N LYS A 122 -4.18 2.82 1.70
CA LYS A 122 -4.57 1.40 1.64
C LYS A 122 -6.08 1.18 1.68
N THR A 123 -6.81 2.01 2.42
CA THR A 123 -8.26 1.84 2.63
C THR A 123 -9.11 2.63 1.65
N ALA A 124 -8.52 3.49 0.83
CA ALA A 124 -9.25 4.21 -0.20
C ALA A 124 -9.97 3.24 -1.16
N MET A 125 -11.22 3.54 -1.50
CA MET A 125 -12.01 2.75 -2.46
C MET A 125 -11.37 2.76 -3.87
N GLY A 126 -10.79 3.91 -4.25
CA GLY A 126 -10.07 4.16 -5.50
C GLY A 126 -8.60 3.68 -5.50
N ASP A 127 -7.76 4.35 -6.29
CA ASP A 127 -6.30 4.26 -6.09
C ASP A 127 -5.92 5.39 -5.15
N GLY A 128 -5.68 5.07 -3.88
CA GLY A 128 -5.34 6.07 -2.86
C GLY A 128 -3.86 6.44 -2.85
N ARG A 129 -3.01 5.76 -3.61
CA ARG A 129 -1.56 5.92 -3.55
C ARG A 129 -1.14 7.29 -4.09
N VAL A 130 -0.24 7.95 -3.37
CA VAL A 130 0.46 9.12 -3.90
C VAL A 130 1.60 8.67 -4.80
N ASP A 131 1.76 9.30 -5.97
CA ASP A 131 2.89 9.03 -6.88
C ASP A 131 4.22 9.35 -6.17
N GLY A 132 5.04 8.31 -5.98
CA GLY A 132 6.32 8.46 -5.28
C GLY A 132 7.36 9.24 -6.06
N ALA A 133 7.36 9.14 -7.39
CA ALA A 133 8.31 9.88 -8.23
C ALA A 133 7.94 11.36 -8.26
N GLU A 134 6.66 11.69 -8.37
CA GLU A 134 6.18 13.07 -8.30
C GLU A 134 6.48 13.68 -6.92
N LEU A 135 6.17 12.94 -5.85
CA LEU A 135 6.45 13.40 -4.48
C LEU A 135 7.95 13.63 -4.25
N LEU A 136 8.82 12.71 -4.68
CA LEU A 136 10.27 12.87 -4.57
C LEU A 136 10.76 14.11 -5.33
N ALA A 137 10.23 14.35 -6.53
CA ALA A 137 10.58 15.51 -7.34
C ALA A 137 10.11 16.83 -6.71
N GLN A 138 8.97 16.84 -6.01
CA GLN A 138 8.50 18.00 -5.25
C GLN A 138 9.35 18.21 -3.99
N VAL A 139 9.66 17.15 -3.26
CA VAL A 139 10.49 17.16 -2.05
C VAL A 139 11.88 17.72 -2.34
N ALA A 140 12.52 17.26 -3.41
CA ALA A 140 13.86 17.74 -3.80
C ALA A 140 13.87 19.24 -4.16
N ARG A 141 12.75 19.80 -4.64
CA ARG A 141 12.61 21.21 -5.01
C ARG A 141 12.25 22.13 -3.83
N ALA A 142 11.74 21.58 -2.73
CA ALA A 142 11.23 22.36 -1.61
C ALA A 142 12.32 22.80 -0.61
N ALA A 143 13.51 22.19 -0.66
CA ALA A 143 14.62 22.45 0.26
C ALA A 143 15.77 23.21 -0.41
N ARG A 144 16.53 24.00 0.36
CA ARG A 144 17.77 24.65 -0.13
C ARG A 144 18.80 23.63 -0.59
N ARG A 145 18.97 22.56 0.19
CA ARG A 145 19.83 21.42 -0.12
C ARG A 145 19.08 20.13 0.21
N PHE A 146 19.30 19.11 -0.59
CA PHE A 146 18.58 17.84 -0.50
C PHE A 146 19.55 16.65 -0.55
N VAL A 147 19.38 15.72 0.39
CA VAL A 147 20.02 14.40 0.38
C VAL A 147 18.92 13.35 0.49
N GLY A 148 18.76 12.54 -0.55
CA GLY A 148 17.79 11.47 -0.59
C GLY A 148 18.36 10.20 -1.21
N PHE A 149 18.15 9.07 -0.54
CA PHE A 149 18.37 7.72 -1.06
C PHE A 149 17.54 6.73 -0.25
N ASP A 150 17.52 5.45 -0.64
CA ASP A 150 16.80 4.43 0.14
C ASP A 150 17.56 4.11 1.44
N MET A 151 17.23 4.86 2.49
CA MET A 151 17.83 4.70 3.82
C MET A 151 17.27 3.50 4.56
N ALA A 152 16.08 3.01 4.18
CA ALA A 152 15.51 1.79 4.75
C ALA A 152 16.28 0.56 4.25
N ALA A 153 16.55 0.49 2.95
CA ALA A 153 17.41 -0.54 2.38
C ALA A 153 18.82 -0.49 2.97
N ALA A 154 19.43 0.71 3.06
CA ALA A 154 20.76 0.86 3.67
C ALA A 154 20.81 0.39 5.14
N ALA A 155 19.74 0.61 5.91
CA ALA A 155 19.62 0.13 7.27
C ALA A 155 19.54 -1.41 7.32
N VAL A 156 18.71 -2.02 6.47
CA VAL A 156 18.57 -3.49 6.37
C VAL A 156 19.89 -4.14 5.96
N ASP A 157 20.53 -3.63 4.91
CA ASP A 157 21.81 -4.16 4.39
C ASP A 157 22.93 -4.10 5.43
N SER A 158 22.87 -3.11 6.33
CA SER A 158 23.82 -2.91 7.42
C SER A 158 23.41 -3.61 8.73
N GLY A 159 22.26 -4.30 8.77
CA GLY A 159 21.72 -4.91 9.98
C GLY A 159 21.37 -3.92 11.09
N SER A 160 21.05 -2.66 10.74
CA SER A 160 20.83 -1.55 11.67
C SER A 160 19.44 -0.93 11.50
N VAL A 161 19.20 0.21 12.17
CA VAL A 161 17.96 1.00 12.10
C VAL A 161 18.17 2.26 11.28
N ILE A 162 17.09 2.78 10.70
CA ILE A 162 17.13 3.97 9.83
C ILE A 162 17.65 5.22 10.54
N GLY A 163 17.48 5.33 11.87
CA GLY A 163 18.08 6.39 12.68
C GLY A 163 19.60 6.48 12.53
N ALA A 164 20.32 5.35 12.47
CA ALA A 164 21.78 5.36 12.28
C ALA A 164 22.19 5.80 10.88
N VAL A 165 21.40 5.45 9.86
CA VAL A 165 21.58 5.92 8.49
C VAL A 165 21.32 7.43 8.39
N LEU A 166 20.26 7.95 9.01
CA LEU A 166 19.97 9.38 9.07
C LEU A 166 21.09 10.15 9.78
N PHE A 167 21.64 9.62 10.88
CA PHE A 167 22.76 10.22 11.61
C PHE A 167 24.02 10.30 10.74
N GLY A 168 24.34 9.23 10.01
CA GLY A 168 25.46 9.22 9.06
C GLY A 168 25.26 10.16 7.88
N ALA A 169 24.05 10.20 7.33
CA ALA A 169 23.72 11.13 6.26
C ALA A 169 23.83 12.59 6.72
N LEU A 170 23.33 12.92 7.92
CA LEU A 170 23.48 14.22 8.55
C LEU A 170 24.96 14.62 8.67
N ALA A 171 25.80 13.74 9.21
CA ALA A 171 27.24 13.97 9.29
C ALA A 171 27.87 14.20 7.90
N GLY A 172 27.50 13.41 6.90
CA GLY A 172 28.00 13.52 5.54
C GLY A 172 27.59 14.81 4.82
N THR A 173 26.52 15.48 5.26
CA THR A 173 26.12 16.80 4.71
C THR A 173 27.06 17.93 5.11
N GLY A 174 27.81 17.77 6.21
CA GLY A 174 28.65 18.82 6.79
C GLY A 174 27.90 20.07 7.26
N VAL A 175 26.57 19.98 7.48
CA VAL A 175 25.76 21.13 7.93
C VAL A 175 25.98 21.46 9.41
N LEU A 176 26.34 20.46 10.23
CA LEU A 176 26.65 20.65 11.64
C LEU A 176 28.16 20.92 11.84
N PRO A 177 28.53 21.76 12.82
CA PRO A 177 29.92 22.16 13.07
C PRO A 177 30.71 21.11 13.88
N PHE A 178 30.53 19.83 13.57
CA PHE A 178 31.18 18.71 14.26
C PHE A 178 31.89 17.82 13.26
N ASP A 179 33.02 17.24 13.65
CA ASP A 179 33.78 16.33 12.82
C ASP A 179 33.18 14.91 12.81
N ARG A 180 33.55 14.10 11.83
CA ARG A 180 33.07 12.71 11.72
C ARG A 180 33.39 11.88 12.97
N ALA A 181 34.55 12.13 13.59
CA ALA A 181 34.99 11.39 14.77
C ALA A 181 34.04 11.60 15.96
N ALA A 182 33.54 12.82 16.16
CA ALA A 182 32.55 13.13 17.19
C ALA A 182 31.24 12.35 17.00
N PHE A 183 30.72 12.26 15.77
CA PHE A 183 29.54 11.44 15.46
C PHE A 183 29.78 9.96 15.75
N GLU A 184 30.93 9.42 15.33
CA GLU A 184 31.26 8.02 15.56
C GLU A 184 31.40 7.71 17.07
N ALA A 185 32.00 8.64 17.85
CA ALA A 185 32.09 8.53 19.30
C ALA A 185 30.71 8.59 19.99
N THR A 186 29.76 9.37 19.48
CA THR A 186 28.37 9.38 19.96
C THR A 186 27.70 8.01 19.79
N ILE A 187 27.92 7.33 18.67
CA ILE A 187 27.37 5.98 18.44
C ILE A 187 27.94 5.00 19.47
N GLU A 188 29.24 5.11 19.79
CA GLU A 188 29.89 4.28 20.80
C GLU A 188 29.33 4.51 22.20
N ARG A 189 29.16 5.79 22.60
CA ARG A 189 28.55 6.16 23.90
C ARG A 189 27.10 5.68 24.00
N GLY A 190 26.35 5.75 22.91
CA GLY A 190 24.96 5.32 22.86
C GLY A 190 24.77 3.82 23.13
N GLY A 191 25.78 2.97 22.89
CA GLY A 191 25.79 1.56 23.27
C GLY A 191 24.80 0.63 22.53
N VAL A 192 23.86 1.17 21.76
CA VAL A 192 22.83 0.39 21.06
C VAL A 192 23.34 -0.10 19.70
N GLY A 193 23.60 -1.41 19.60
CA GLY A 193 23.94 -2.05 18.32
C GLY A 193 25.16 -1.43 17.64
N VAL A 194 26.16 -1.00 18.41
CA VAL A 194 27.28 -0.12 18.00
C VAL A 194 27.91 -0.53 16.66
N ALA A 195 28.23 -1.81 16.49
CA ALA A 195 28.87 -2.31 15.26
C ALA A 195 27.99 -2.08 14.01
N ALA A 196 26.73 -2.50 14.07
CA ALA A 196 25.77 -2.32 12.97
C ALA A 196 25.47 -0.83 12.74
N SER A 197 25.33 -0.05 13.81
CA SER A 197 25.12 1.41 13.74
C SER A 197 26.29 2.14 13.11
N ARG A 198 27.56 1.79 13.42
CA ARG A 198 28.74 2.37 12.77
C ARG A 198 28.83 2.00 11.29
N GLN A 199 28.49 0.76 10.93
CA GLN A 199 28.43 0.35 9.53
C GLN A 199 27.39 1.16 8.74
N ALA A 200 26.16 1.25 9.27
CA ALA A 200 25.07 2.03 8.68
C ALA A 200 25.43 3.52 8.56
N PHE A 201 26.04 4.09 9.61
CA PHE A 201 26.55 5.46 9.62
C PHE A 201 27.57 5.68 8.50
N ALA A 202 28.57 4.82 8.37
CA ALA A 202 29.64 4.99 7.39
C ALA A 202 29.12 4.93 5.95
N VAL A 203 28.22 3.98 5.65
CA VAL A 203 27.57 3.87 4.33
C VAL A 203 26.78 5.15 4.01
N ALA A 204 26.02 5.65 4.97
CA ALA A 204 25.21 6.85 4.79
C ALA A 204 26.04 8.13 4.65
N PHE A 205 27.13 8.23 5.42
CA PHE A 205 28.07 9.35 5.37
C PHE A 205 28.66 9.52 3.97
N GLU A 206 29.20 8.45 3.39
CA GLU A 206 29.78 8.53 2.04
C GLU A 206 28.72 8.83 0.97
N ARG A 207 27.51 8.25 1.08
CA ARG A 207 26.41 8.54 0.15
C ARG A 207 25.97 10.00 0.21
N ALA A 208 25.87 10.58 1.41
CA ALA A 208 25.51 11.99 1.57
C ALA A 208 26.63 12.92 1.09
N ARG A 209 27.90 12.57 1.35
CA ARG A 209 29.08 13.36 0.96
C ARG A 209 29.34 13.37 -0.54
N ALA A 210 29.08 12.25 -1.23
CA ALA A 210 29.21 12.16 -2.68
C ALA A 210 28.26 13.13 -3.43
N GLY A 211 27.30 13.74 -2.72
CA GLY A 211 26.12 14.35 -3.32
C GLY A 211 25.21 13.23 -3.79
N ALA A 212 23.96 13.24 -3.34
CA ALA A 212 23.02 12.23 -3.82
C ALA A 212 23.03 12.24 -5.36
N PRO A 213 23.23 11.09 -6.04
CA PRO A 213 23.02 11.05 -7.48
C PRO A 213 21.63 11.65 -7.76
N ALA A 214 21.52 12.40 -8.87
CA ALA A 214 20.25 12.97 -9.34
C ALA A 214 19.14 11.93 -9.13
N PRO A 215 17.96 12.32 -8.61
CA PRO A 215 16.95 11.40 -8.12
C PRO A 215 16.83 10.28 -9.12
N SER A 216 17.39 9.12 -8.76
CA SER A 216 17.24 7.96 -9.61
C SER A 216 15.74 7.80 -9.63
N THR A 217 15.15 7.97 -10.81
CA THR A 217 13.83 7.43 -11.11
C THR A 217 13.75 6.12 -10.35
N ILE A 218 12.71 5.89 -9.56
CA ILE A 218 12.46 4.57 -8.99
C ILE A 218 12.39 3.66 -10.22
N GLU A 219 13.54 3.15 -10.65
CA GLU A 219 13.63 2.32 -11.82
C GLU A 219 12.94 1.06 -11.33
N PRO A 220 11.79 0.70 -11.92
CA PRO A 220 11.23 -0.60 -11.62
C PRO A 220 12.36 -1.58 -11.90
N ALA A 221 12.80 -2.28 -10.84
CA ALA A 221 13.90 -3.21 -10.93
C ALA A 221 13.74 -4.00 -12.23
N LEU A 222 14.76 -3.94 -13.10
CA LEU A 222 14.80 -4.70 -14.35
C LEU A 222 14.24 -6.09 -14.04
N PRO A 223 13.16 -6.52 -14.72
CA PRO A 223 12.53 -7.78 -14.36
C PRO A 223 13.60 -8.85 -14.43
N ALA A 224 13.92 -9.44 -13.28
CA ALA A 224 14.77 -10.61 -13.21
C ALA A 224 14.29 -11.58 -14.30
N ALA A 225 15.22 -12.12 -15.08
CA ALA A 225 14.91 -12.96 -16.24
C ALA A 225 13.74 -13.88 -15.91
N ALA A 226 12.64 -13.74 -16.67
CA ALA A 226 11.37 -14.37 -16.32
C ALA A 226 11.60 -15.86 -16.03
N PRO A 227 11.29 -16.35 -14.81
CA PRO A 227 11.59 -17.71 -14.44
C PRO A 227 10.90 -18.65 -15.44
N GLN A 228 11.69 -19.49 -16.12
CA GLN A 228 11.12 -20.41 -17.10
C GLN A 228 10.25 -21.45 -16.38
N PRO A 229 8.95 -21.55 -16.70
CA PRO A 229 8.07 -22.48 -16.01
C PRO A 229 8.50 -23.92 -16.28
N ARG A 230 8.65 -24.70 -15.20
CA ARG A 230 8.98 -26.13 -15.30
C ARG A 230 7.83 -26.97 -15.89
N SER A 231 6.58 -26.57 -15.66
CA SER A 231 5.39 -27.25 -16.19
C SER A 231 5.16 -26.96 -17.67
N ALA A 232 4.90 -28.01 -18.46
CA ALA A 232 4.55 -27.89 -19.88
C ALA A 232 3.24 -27.14 -20.11
N GLU A 233 2.24 -27.34 -19.25
CA GLU A 233 0.95 -26.65 -19.33
C GLU A 233 1.11 -25.14 -19.14
N VAL A 234 1.96 -24.73 -18.19
CA VAL A 234 2.24 -23.30 -17.95
C VAL A 234 3.00 -22.69 -19.12
N ARG A 235 3.97 -23.42 -19.71
CA ARG A 235 4.64 -22.95 -20.94
C ARG A 235 3.65 -22.79 -22.10
N ALA A 236 2.69 -23.70 -22.25
CA ALA A 236 1.65 -23.59 -23.28
C ALA A 236 0.78 -22.34 -23.06
N LEU A 237 0.37 -22.04 -21.83
CA LEU A 237 -0.38 -20.82 -21.51
C LEU A 237 0.41 -19.55 -21.83
N LEU A 238 1.70 -19.48 -21.50
CA LEU A 238 2.53 -18.32 -21.84
C LEU A 238 2.78 -18.18 -23.33
N ALA A 239 2.94 -19.29 -24.05
CA ALA A 239 3.04 -19.29 -25.52
C ALA A 239 1.74 -18.76 -26.16
N ARG A 240 0.57 -19.15 -25.64
CA ARG A 240 -0.73 -18.58 -26.06
C ARG A 240 -0.79 -17.07 -25.85
N VAL A 241 -0.30 -16.56 -24.71
CA VAL A 241 -0.24 -15.11 -24.46
C VAL A 241 0.54 -14.39 -25.55
N GLY A 242 1.73 -14.90 -25.89
CA GLY A 242 2.58 -14.31 -26.94
C GLY A 242 2.01 -14.40 -28.34
N ALA A 243 1.31 -15.49 -28.67
CA ALA A 243 0.76 -15.74 -29.99
C ALA A 243 -0.61 -15.08 -30.25
N GLU A 244 -1.48 -15.03 -29.25
CA GLU A 244 -2.89 -14.65 -29.43
C GLU A 244 -3.16 -13.16 -29.16
N PHE A 245 -2.29 -12.45 -28.43
CA PHE A 245 -2.58 -11.11 -27.89
C PHE A 245 -1.52 -10.05 -28.23
N PRO A 246 -1.92 -8.75 -28.34
CA PRO A 246 -1.00 -7.68 -28.68
C PRO A 246 0.04 -7.42 -27.58
N PRO A 247 1.29 -7.03 -27.92
CA PRO A 247 2.39 -6.87 -26.97
C PRO A 247 2.08 -6.00 -25.73
N VAL A 248 1.30 -4.92 -25.92
CA VAL A 248 0.87 -3.99 -24.86
C VAL A 248 0.03 -4.65 -23.75
N ALA A 249 -0.72 -5.71 -24.06
CA ALA A 249 -1.53 -6.44 -23.09
C ALA A 249 -0.80 -7.66 -22.48
N GLN A 250 0.30 -8.12 -23.08
CA GLN A 250 0.94 -9.40 -22.71
C GLN A 250 1.45 -9.40 -21.27
N SER A 251 1.99 -8.29 -20.76
CA SER A 251 2.47 -8.19 -19.37
C SER A 251 1.35 -8.43 -18.35
N PHE A 252 0.18 -7.80 -18.56
CA PHE A 252 -0.99 -8.00 -17.71
C PHE A 252 -1.59 -9.41 -17.85
N LEU A 253 -1.59 -9.97 -19.07
CA LEU A 253 -2.05 -11.34 -19.31
C LEU A 253 -1.16 -12.37 -18.62
N THR A 254 0.17 -12.21 -18.71
CA THR A 254 1.13 -13.08 -18.01
C THR A 254 0.91 -13.03 -16.50
N GLU A 255 0.70 -11.84 -15.92
CA GLU A 255 0.38 -11.75 -14.50
C GLU A 255 -1.00 -12.28 -14.14
N GLY A 256 -1.98 -12.14 -15.03
CA GLY A 256 -3.28 -12.78 -14.88
C GLY A 256 -3.15 -14.30 -14.80
N VAL A 257 -2.38 -14.90 -15.71
CA VAL A 257 -2.06 -16.34 -15.71
C VAL A 257 -1.39 -16.74 -14.40
N ARG A 258 -0.31 -16.04 -13.99
CA ARG A 258 0.38 -16.34 -12.73
C ARG A 258 -0.55 -16.28 -11.51
N ARG A 259 -1.38 -15.23 -11.44
CA ARG A 259 -2.36 -15.03 -10.35
C ARG A 259 -3.39 -16.16 -10.30
N LEU A 260 -3.91 -16.59 -11.46
CA LEU A 260 -4.94 -17.62 -11.53
C LEU A 260 -4.41 -19.03 -11.30
N LEU A 261 -3.14 -19.29 -11.65
CA LEU A 261 -2.42 -20.51 -11.27
C LEU A 261 -2.30 -20.63 -9.74
N ASP A 262 -1.86 -19.56 -9.07
CA ASP A 262 -1.77 -19.51 -7.61
C ASP A 262 -3.17 -19.63 -6.97
N TYR A 263 -4.17 -18.96 -7.54
CA TYR A 263 -5.54 -19.00 -7.07
C TYR A 263 -6.17 -20.39 -7.15
N GLN A 264 -6.14 -21.04 -8.32
CA GLN A 264 -6.85 -22.28 -8.62
C GLN A 264 -5.94 -23.34 -9.25
N ASP A 265 -5.80 -23.35 -10.58
CA ASP A 265 -5.07 -24.36 -11.36
C ASP A 265 -4.84 -23.90 -12.82
N PRO A 266 -4.04 -24.62 -13.64
CA PRO A 266 -3.80 -24.29 -15.05
C PRO A 266 -5.06 -24.25 -15.91
N ALA A 267 -6.06 -25.10 -15.63
CA ALA A 267 -7.32 -25.09 -16.39
C ALA A 267 -8.10 -23.79 -16.18
N TRP A 268 -8.06 -23.24 -14.95
CA TRP A 268 -8.67 -21.96 -14.64
C TRP A 268 -7.96 -20.78 -15.30
N ALA A 269 -6.62 -20.80 -15.34
CA ALA A 269 -5.83 -19.82 -16.09
C ALA A 269 -6.09 -19.93 -17.61
N GLY A 270 -6.33 -21.13 -18.13
CA GLY A 270 -6.79 -21.35 -19.51
C GLY A 270 -8.14 -20.70 -19.78
N SER A 271 -9.12 -20.91 -18.90
CA SER A 271 -10.46 -20.30 -19.02
C SER A 271 -10.42 -18.77 -19.05
N TYR A 272 -9.44 -18.17 -18.38
CA TYR A 272 -9.19 -16.73 -18.45
C TYR A 272 -8.73 -16.28 -19.83
N LEU A 273 -7.75 -16.99 -20.43
CA LEU A 273 -7.30 -16.69 -21.79
C LEU A 273 -8.42 -16.92 -22.82
N ASP A 274 -9.26 -17.94 -22.61
CA ASP A 274 -10.40 -18.21 -23.50
C ASP A 274 -11.44 -17.08 -23.46
N ARG A 275 -11.71 -16.52 -22.27
CA ARG A 275 -12.56 -15.32 -22.11
C ARG A 275 -11.94 -14.09 -22.76
N MET A 276 -10.63 -13.88 -22.60
CA MET A 276 -9.91 -12.78 -23.26
C MET A 276 -9.97 -12.91 -24.78
N ALA A 277 -9.76 -14.12 -25.31
CA ALA A 277 -9.84 -14.41 -26.74
C ALA A 277 -11.26 -14.19 -27.29
N ARG A 278 -12.29 -14.58 -26.52
CA ARG A 278 -13.70 -14.34 -26.88
C ARG A 278 -14.00 -12.85 -27.05
N VAL A 279 -13.61 -12.01 -26.09
CA VAL A 279 -13.82 -10.56 -26.21
C VAL A 279 -12.99 -9.98 -27.35
N LYS A 280 -11.72 -10.39 -27.51
CA LYS A 280 -10.86 -9.96 -28.62
C LYS A 280 -11.48 -10.26 -30.00
N ALA A 281 -12.19 -11.37 -30.13
CA ALA A 281 -12.84 -11.78 -31.38
C ALA A 281 -14.17 -11.04 -31.65
N ALA A 282 -14.76 -10.38 -30.65
CA ALA A 282 -15.98 -9.61 -30.82
C ALA A 282 -15.72 -8.30 -31.61
N PRO A 283 -16.73 -7.75 -32.31
CA PRO A 283 -16.60 -6.46 -32.99
C PRO A 283 -16.11 -5.35 -32.05
N GLY A 284 -15.06 -4.62 -32.44
CA GLY A 284 -14.42 -3.59 -31.62
C GLY A 284 -13.64 -4.08 -30.39
N GLY A 285 -13.68 -5.38 -30.09
CA GLY A 285 -13.01 -5.98 -28.93
C GLY A 285 -11.48 -6.14 -29.07
N GLY A 286 -10.95 -5.99 -30.29
CA GLY A 286 -9.52 -6.05 -30.59
C GLY A 286 -8.72 -4.80 -30.19
N ASP A 287 -9.38 -3.77 -29.66
CA ASP A 287 -8.71 -2.54 -29.20
C ASP A 287 -7.65 -2.83 -28.12
N ALA A 288 -6.48 -2.22 -28.27
CA ALA A 288 -5.33 -2.48 -27.43
C ALA A 288 -5.54 -2.01 -25.98
N GLN A 289 -6.18 -0.86 -25.78
CA GLN A 289 -6.44 -0.31 -24.45
C GLN A 289 -7.50 -1.14 -23.72
N LEU A 290 -8.58 -1.52 -24.42
CA LEU A 290 -9.62 -2.39 -23.91
C LEU A 290 -9.04 -3.73 -23.44
N LEU A 291 -8.24 -4.41 -24.27
CA LEU A 291 -7.63 -5.69 -23.92
C LEU A 291 -6.66 -5.58 -22.75
N THR A 292 -5.93 -4.47 -22.64
CA THR A 292 -5.00 -4.23 -21.54
C THR A 292 -5.74 -4.07 -20.21
N GLU A 293 -6.78 -3.24 -20.18
CA GLU A 293 -7.60 -3.05 -18.98
C GLU A 293 -8.40 -4.31 -18.64
N LEU A 294 -8.93 -5.02 -19.65
CA LEU A 294 -9.68 -6.25 -19.44
C LEU A 294 -8.78 -7.34 -18.87
N ALA A 295 -7.55 -7.50 -19.38
CA ALA A 295 -6.59 -8.46 -18.86
C ALA A 295 -6.37 -8.25 -17.35
N ARG A 296 -6.17 -7.01 -16.93
CA ARG A 296 -6.00 -6.63 -15.52
C ARG A 296 -7.26 -6.96 -14.69
N HIS A 297 -8.41 -6.43 -15.09
CA HIS A 297 -9.62 -6.48 -14.26
C HIS A 297 -10.30 -7.85 -14.26
N LEU A 298 -10.26 -8.59 -15.37
CA LEU A 298 -10.79 -9.94 -15.42
C LEU A 298 -9.98 -10.91 -14.56
N ALA A 299 -8.64 -10.80 -14.56
CA ALA A 299 -7.80 -11.62 -13.69
C ALA A 299 -8.08 -11.36 -12.20
N LEU A 300 -8.26 -10.09 -11.82
CA LEU A 300 -8.66 -9.70 -10.47
C LEU A 300 -10.02 -10.27 -10.10
N TRP A 301 -11.02 -10.12 -10.96
CA TRP A 301 -12.37 -10.65 -10.69
C TRP A 301 -12.35 -12.17 -10.60
N MET A 302 -11.68 -12.89 -11.51
CA MET A 302 -11.58 -14.36 -11.50
C MET A 302 -10.76 -14.95 -10.33
N SER A 303 -10.21 -14.10 -9.45
CA SER A 303 -9.45 -14.51 -8.26
C SER A 303 -9.95 -13.77 -7.01
N TRP A 304 -11.26 -13.76 -6.82
CA TRP A 304 -11.95 -13.19 -5.67
C TRP A 304 -11.53 -13.85 -4.35
N GLU A 305 -11.68 -13.13 -3.24
CA GLU A 305 -11.32 -13.60 -1.90
C GLU A 305 -12.49 -14.34 -1.25
N ASP A 306 -12.62 -15.63 -1.53
CA ASP A 306 -13.53 -16.53 -0.80
C ASP A 306 -12.90 -17.06 0.49
N THR A 307 -13.73 -17.67 1.35
CA THR A 307 -13.29 -18.31 2.61
C THR A 307 -12.13 -19.27 2.41
N ILE A 308 -12.13 -20.03 1.31
CA ILE A 308 -11.08 -20.99 0.97
C ILE A 308 -9.77 -20.26 0.68
N ARG A 309 -9.81 -19.19 -0.11
CA ARG A 309 -8.65 -18.38 -0.48
C ARG A 309 -8.10 -17.61 0.72
N VAL A 310 -8.96 -17.04 1.55
CA VAL A 310 -8.55 -16.37 2.79
C VAL A 310 -7.84 -17.35 3.73
N ALA A 311 -8.35 -18.57 3.88
CA ALA A 311 -7.72 -19.61 4.68
C ALA A 311 -6.38 -20.08 4.10
N ASP A 312 -6.28 -20.24 2.78
CA ASP A 312 -5.02 -20.53 2.07
C ASP A 312 -3.98 -19.44 2.35
N LEU A 313 -4.33 -18.17 2.18
CA LEU A 313 -3.43 -17.04 2.44
C LEU A 313 -2.95 -16.99 3.90
N LYS A 314 -3.82 -17.32 4.87
CA LYS A 314 -3.50 -17.33 6.30
C LYS A 314 -2.61 -18.49 6.73
N THR A 315 -2.59 -19.60 5.99
CA THR A 315 -1.82 -20.81 6.33
C THR A 315 -0.50 -20.95 5.57
N ARG A 316 -0.20 -20.06 4.62
CA ARG A 316 1.07 -20.07 3.86
C ARG A 316 2.30 -19.87 4.74
N GLY A 317 3.34 -20.69 4.53
CA GLY A 317 4.64 -20.56 5.21
C GLY A 317 5.29 -19.19 5.04
N SER A 318 5.26 -18.64 3.82
CA SER A 318 5.79 -17.31 3.52
C SER A 318 5.10 -16.19 4.31
N ARG A 319 3.83 -16.37 4.71
CA ARG A 319 3.14 -15.43 5.61
C ARG A 319 3.77 -15.46 7.00
N PHE A 320 4.05 -16.65 7.54
CA PHE A 320 4.70 -16.77 8.86
C PHE A 320 6.11 -16.17 8.85
N GLU A 321 6.89 -16.44 7.80
CA GLU A 321 8.22 -15.84 7.62
C GLU A 321 8.15 -14.31 7.58
N ARG A 322 7.23 -13.77 6.77
CA ARG A 322 7.00 -12.32 6.70
C ARG A 322 6.60 -11.73 8.05
N VAL A 323 5.64 -12.33 8.76
CA VAL A 323 5.20 -11.84 10.08
C VAL A 323 6.36 -11.90 11.08
N ARG A 324 7.15 -12.98 11.11
CA ARG A 324 8.35 -13.08 11.96
C ARG A 324 9.36 -11.98 11.67
N GLY A 325 9.60 -11.68 10.40
CA GLY A 325 10.45 -10.57 9.97
C GLY A 325 9.89 -9.21 10.41
N GLU A 326 8.59 -8.97 10.23
CA GLU A 326 7.91 -7.73 10.62
C GLU A 326 7.93 -7.47 12.13
N VAL A 327 7.87 -8.53 12.96
CA VAL A 327 7.95 -8.40 14.43
C VAL A 327 9.38 -8.49 14.97
N ARG A 328 10.38 -8.70 14.11
CA ARG A 328 11.80 -8.91 14.49
C ARG A 328 11.94 -9.92 15.63
N LEU A 329 11.31 -11.08 15.48
CA LEU A 329 11.28 -12.12 16.51
C LEU A 329 12.71 -12.57 16.85
N ALA A 330 13.14 -12.43 18.10
CA ALA A 330 14.46 -12.87 18.54
C ALA A 330 14.50 -14.38 18.78
N ASP A 331 15.70 -14.96 18.78
CA ASP A 331 15.90 -16.38 19.07
C ASP A 331 15.37 -16.74 20.45
N GLY A 332 14.56 -17.80 20.53
CA GLY A 332 13.91 -18.26 21.76
C GLY A 332 12.60 -17.55 22.12
N GLN A 333 12.17 -16.52 21.38
CA GLN A 333 10.86 -15.90 21.58
C GLN A 333 9.73 -16.70 20.88
N LEU A 334 8.59 -16.82 21.57
CA LEU A 334 7.38 -17.44 21.02
C LEU A 334 6.48 -16.38 20.40
N LEU A 335 5.99 -16.66 19.20
CA LEU A 335 5.04 -15.80 18.49
C LEU A 335 3.67 -16.46 18.39
N ALA A 336 2.66 -15.82 18.97
CA ALA A 336 1.26 -16.16 18.75
C ALA A 336 0.65 -15.27 17.66
N ILE A 337 -0.07 -15.87 16.71
CA ILE A 337 -0.77 -15.13 15.64
C ILE A 337 -2.25 -15.40 15.76
N ASP A 338 -3.00 -14.37 16.16
CA ASP A 338 -4.44 -14.43 16.35
C ASP A 338 -5.18 -13.79 15.17
N GLU A 339 -6.08 -14.56 14.55
CA GLU A 339 -6.91 -14.13 13.44
C GLU A 339 -8.32 -13.81 13.92
N TYR A 340 -8.72 -12.55 13.75
CA TYR A 340 -10.08 -12.12 14.04
C TYR A 340 -10.97 -12.40 12.82
N LEU A 341 -11.90 -13.34 12.97
CA LEU A 341 -12.84 -13.76 11.93
C LEU A 341 -14.26 -13.40 12.34
N HIS A 342 -15.03 -12.84 11.43
CA HIS A 342 -16.46 -12.60 11.62
C HIS A 342 -17.25 -13.29 10.51
N PRO A 343 -17.28 -14.64 10.51
CA PRO A 343 -17.87 -15.41 9.41
C PRO A 343 -19.36 -15.14 9.32
N ARG A 344 -19.85 -14.66 8.19
CA ARG A 344 -21.29 -14.49 7.96
C ARG A 344 -21.92 -15.81 7.55
N VAL A 345 -23.22 -15.96 7.82
CA VAL A 345 -23.99 -17.11 7.30
C VAL A 345 -23.92 -17.19 5.79
N GLN A 346 -23.91 -16.03 5.13
CA GLN A 346 -23.75 -15.95 3.69
C GLN A 346 -22.40 -16.50 3.23
N GLU A 347 -21.29 -16.12 3.86
CA GLU A 347 -19.94 -16.64 3.54
C GLU A 347 -19.83 -18.15 3.76
N ILE A 348 -20.51 -18.68 4.79
CA ILE A 348 -20.60 -20.13 5.05
C ILE A 348 -21.39 -20.81 3.94
N ALA A 349 -22.59 -20.32 3.63
CA ALA A 349 -23.45 -20.88 2.58
C ALA A 349 -22.78 -20.82 1.20
N GLU A 350 -22.04 -19.74 0.93
CA GLU A 350 -21.27 -19.51 -0.29
C GLU A 350 -20.10 -20.49 -0.45
N THR A 351 -19.59 -21.04 0.66
CA THR A 351 -18.53 -22.06 0.66
C THR A 351 -19.08 -23.48 0.40
N LEU A 352 -20.39 -23.70 0.59
CA LEU A 352 -21.03 -25.00 0.35
C LEU A 352 -21.29 -25.26 -1.14
N PRO A 353 -21.46 -26.53 -1.56
CA PRO A 353 -21.93 -26.86 -2.90
C PRO A 353 -23.24 -26.13 -3.25
N VAL A 354 -23.41 -25.74 -4.51
CA VAL A 354 -24.52 -24.88 -4.98
C VAL A 354 -25.89 -25.23 -4.39
N GLY A 355 -26.28 -26.51 -4.44
CA GLY A 355 -27.59 -26.97 -3.94
C GLY A 355 -27.76 -26.77 -2.43
N LEU A 356 -26.73 -27.12 -1.65
CA LEU A 356 -26.74 -26.99 -0.19
C LEU A 356 -26.67 -25.53 0.24
N GLY A 357 -25.85 -24.71 -0.42
CA GLY A 357 -25.78 -23.28 -0.16
C GLY A 357 -27.12 -22.59 -0.37
N ARG A 358 -27.80 -22.86 -1.51
CA ARG A 358 -29.14 -22.31 -1.79
C ARG A 358 -30.18 -22.79 -0.79
N TRP A 359 -30.17 -24.08 -0.46
CA TRP A 359 -31.06 -24.63 0.54
C TRP A 359 -30.86 -23.96 1.91
N LEU A 360 -29.61 -23.77 2.35
CA LEU A 360 -29.31 -23.14 3.63
C LEU A 360 -29.81 -21.69 3.68
N LEU A 361 -29.61 -20.91 2.62
CA LEU A 361 -30.06 -19.52 2.54
C LEU A 361 -31.58 -19.40 2.49
N ALA A 362 -32.27 -20.35 1.84
CA ALA A 362 -33.72 -20.38 1.71
C ALA A 362 -34.43 -20.97 2.95
N SER A 363 -33.74 -21.71 3.80
CA SER A 363 -34.37 -22.44 4.92
C SER A 363 -34.43 -21.60 6.21
N GLY A 364 -35.61 -21.43 6.80
CA GLY A 364 -35.78 -20.59 7.99
C GLY A 364 -35.05 -21.09 9.25
N TRP A 365 -35.27 -22.35 9.65
CA TRP A 365 -34.69 -22.89 10.89
C TRP A 365 -33.16 -23.18 10.80
N PRO A 366 -32.64 -23.85 9.75
CA PRO A 366 -31.21 -24.08 9.60
C PRO A 366 -30.39 -22.80 9.52
N ARG A 367 -30.87 -21.79 8.78
CA ARG A 367 -30.24 -20.47 8.70
C ARG A 367 -30.13 -19.82 10.08
N ARG A 368 -31.24 -19.77 10.83
CA ARG A 368 -31.28 -19.19 12.19
C ARG A 368 -30.32 -19.88 13.16
N LEU A 369 -30.14 -21.20 13.02
CA LEU A 369 -29.18 -21.94 13.82
C LEU A 369 -27.74 -21.48 13.51
N VAL A 370 -27.37 -21.38 12.23
CA VAL A 370 -26.04 -20.91 11.81
C VAL A 370 -25.81 -19.42 12.16
N GLU A 371 -26.85 -18.58 12.06
CA GLU A 371 -26.81 -17.16 12.49
C GLU A 371 -26.45 -17.04 13.98
N ARG A 372 -27.02 -17.92 14.83
CA ARG A 372 -26.69 -17.95 16.26
C ARG A 372 -25.23 -18.29 16.53
N PHE A 373 -24.59 -19.07 15.67
CA PHE A 373 -23.17 -19.42 15.79
C PHE A 373 -22.21 -18.38 15.19
N THR A 374 -22.71 -17.47 14.34
CA THR A 374 -21.93 -16.48 13.58
C THR A 374 -22.09 -15.04 14.08
N THR A 375 -23.02 -14.80 15.02
CA THR A 375 -23.27 -13.47 15.61
C THR A 375 -22.11 -12.88 16.42
N ARG A 376 -21.10 -13.68 16.82
CA ARG A 376 -19.91 -13.19 17.52
C ARG A 376 -18.66 -13.37 16.66
N GLY A 377 -17.81 -12.36 16.64
CA GLY A 377 -16.44 -12.51 16.12
C GLY A 377 -15.71 -13.62 16.86
N ARG A 378 -14.93 -14.40 16.12
CA ARG A 378 -14.14 -15.52 16.62
C ARG A 378 -12.67 -15.19 16.45
N VAL A 379 -11.87 -15.54 17.45
CA VAL A 379 -10.41 -15.45 17.38
C VAL A 379 -9.87 -16.85 17.13
N VAL A 380 -9.10 -17.00 16.04
CA VAL A 380 -8.45 -18.25 15.68
C VAL A 380 -6.94 -18.06 15.74
N THR A 381 -6.30 -18.68 16.72
CA THR A 381 -4.84 -18.67 16.86
C THR A 381 -4.22 -19.58 15.80
N THR A 382 -3.73 -18.99 14.71
CA THR A 382 -3.19 -19.72 13.54
C THR A 382 -1.79 -20.29 13.79
N SER A 383 -1.11 -19.81 14.83
CA SER A 383 0.11 -20.42 15.37
C SER A 383 -0.15 -21.66 16.25
N SER A 384 -1.42 -21.95 16.60
CA SER A 384 -1.79 -23.17 17.31
C SER A 384 -2.11 -24.29 16.33
N LEU A 385 -1.86 -25.55 16.71
CA LEU A 385 -2.18 -26.70 15.86
C LEU A 385 -3.69 -26.78 15.51
N PRO A 386 -4.64 -26.63 16.45
CA PRO A 386 -6.07 -26.71 16.10
C PRO A 386 -6.51 -25.58 15.16
N GLY A 387 -6.06 -24.34 15.42
CA GLY A 387 -6.40 -23.20 14.57
C GLY A 387 -5.79 -23.29 13.18
N PHE A 388 -4.54 -23.77 13.09
CA PHE A 388 -3.88 -24.05 11.81
C PHE A 388 -4.62 -25.14 11.04
N LEU A 389 -4.92 -26.28 11.66
CA LEU A 389 -5.61 -27.39 10.99
C LEU A 389 -7.01 -27.01 10.50
N LEU A 390 -7.74 -26.19 11.24
CA LEU A 390 -9.04 -25.66 10.81
C LEU A 390 -8.92 -24.86 9.50
N LEU A 391 -8.00 -23.90 9.45
CA LEU A 391 -7.78 -23.08 8.25
C LEU A 391 -7.16 -23.91 7.12
N TYR A 392 -6.27 -24.84 7.44
CA TYR A 392 -5.61 -25.69 6.45
C TYR A 392 -6.60 -26.66 5.79
N ALA A 393 -7.51 -27.26 6.55
CA ALA A 393 -8.59 -28.07 6.01
C ALA A 393 -9.52 -27.23 5.11
N THR A 394 -9.83 -26.00 5.53
CA THR A 394 -10.63 -25.05 4.75
C THR A 394 -9.92 -24.68 3.44
N ALA A 395 -8.62 -24.42 3.48
CA ALA A 395 -7.79 -24.16 2.30
C ALA A 395 -7.74 -25.37 1.35
N GLY A 396 -7.70 -26.59 1.89
CA GLY A 396 -7.75 -27.84 1.13
C GLY A 396 -9.03 -28.01 0.29
N MET A 397 -10.11 -27.30 0.63
CA MET A 397 -11.34 -27.28 -0.16
C MET A 397 -11.19 -26.57 -1.51
N LYS A 398 -10.04 -25.97 -1.81
CA LYS A 398 -9.67 -25.39 -3.11
C LYS A 398 -10.02 -26.29 -4.30
N ARG A 399 -9.93 -27.62 -4.15
CA ARG A 399 -10.29 -28.58 -5.20
C ARG A 399 -11.78 -28.58 -5.55
N TRP A 400 -12.64 -28.28 -4.58
CA TRP A 400 -14.09 -28.19 -4.75
C TRP A 400 -14.60 -26.77 -4.96
N ARG A 401 -13.72 -25.76 -5.02
CA ARG A 401 -14.12 -24.36 -5.19
C ARG A 401 -15.08 -24.17 -6.38
N ARG A 402 -14.84 -24.88 -7.49
CA ARG A 402 -15.67 -24.77 -8.70
C ARG A 402 -17.10 -25.31 -8.56
N SER A 403 -17.40 -26.07 -7.49
CA SER A 403 -18.75 -26.55 -7.20
C SER A 403 -19.47 -25.74 -6.13
N THR A 404 -18.84 -24.69 -5.58
CA THR A 404 -19.44 -23.90 -4.51
C THR A 404 -20.48 -22.92 -5.03
N LEU A 405 -21.39 -22.50 -4.14
CA LEU A 405 -22.36 -21.46 -4.44
C LEU A 405 -21.67 -20.13 -4.81
N ARG A 406 -20.58 -19.74 -4.12
CA ARG A 406 -19.84 -18.53 -4.45
C ARG A 406 -19.37 -18.54 -5.89
N PHE A 407 -18.77 -19.64 -6.32
CA PHE A 407 -18.26 -19.78 -7.67
C PHE A 407 -19.38 -19.61 -8.69
N ALA A 408 -20.54 -20.24 -8.48
CA ALA A 408 -21.67 -20.08 -9.39
C ALA A 408 -22.17 -18.63 -9.50
N ILE A 409 -22.23 -17.91 -8.38
CA ILE A 409 -22.63 -16.49 -8.34
C ILE A 409 -21.62 -15.63 -9.11
N GLU A 410 -20.34 -15.76 -8.80
CA GLU A 410 -19.28 -14.98 -9.43
C GLU A 410 -19.20 -15.24 -10.94
N GLN A 411 -19.38 -16.48 -11.36
CA GLN A 411 -19.42 -16.82 -12.77
C GLN A 411 -20.58 -16.15 -13.50
N ALA A 412 -21.76 -16.09 -12.89
CA ALA A 412 -22.89 -15.39 -13.49
C ALA A 412 -22.60 -13.88 -13.65
N HIS A 413 -22.00 -13.26 -12.63
CA HIS A 413 -21.61 -11.84 -12.68
C HIS A 413 -20.53 -11.56 -13.72
N ILE A 414 -19.47 -12.37 -13.75
CA ILE A 414 -18.38 -12.24 -14.72
C ILE A 414 -18.90 -12.41 -16.14
N GLU A 415 -19.73 -13.44 -16.41
CA GLU A 415 -20.27 -13.64 -17.76
C GLU A 415 -21.24 -12.52 -18.17
N GLN A 416 -22.03 -11.98 -17.24
CA GLN A 416 -22.89 -10.82 -17.55
C GLN A 416 -22.06 -9.56 -17.83
N TRP A 417 -21.00 -9.33 -17.07
CA TRP A 417 -20.08 -8.22 -17.29
C TRP A 417 -19.36 -8.33 -18.64
N LEU A 418 -18.84 -9.51 -18.98
CA LEU A 418 -18.18 -9.74 -20.27
C LEU A 418 -19.14 -9.53 -21.44
N ARG A 419 -20.39 -10.00 -21.36
CA ARG A 419 -21.39 -9.72 -22.41
C ARG A 419 -21.62 -8.23 -22.62
N ARG A 420 -21.71 -7.44 -21.54
CA ARG A 420 -21.86 -5.98 -21.65
C ARG A 420 -20.65 -5.31 -22.29
N ILE A 421 -19.45 -5.83 -22.02
CA ILE A 421 -18.21 -5.35 -22.64
C ILE A 421 -18.23 -5.66 -24.14
N GLU A 422 -18.61 -6.87 -24.53
CA GLU A 422 -18.74 -7.29 -25.93
C GLU A 422 -19.78 -6.43 -26.69
N GLU A 423 -20.95 -6.20 -26.08
CA GLU A 423 -22.00 -5.34 -26.63
C GLU A 423 -21.54 -3.87 -26.78
N ALA A 424 -20.88 -3.32 -25.76
CA ALA A 424 -20.38 -1.95 -25.80
C ALA A 424 -19.22 -1.78 -26.78
N ALA A 425 -18.33 -2.77 -26.89
CA ALA A 425 -17.17 -2.71 -27.78
C ALA A 425 -17.59 -2.63 -29.25
N ALA A 426 -18.70 -3.27 -29.61
CA ALA A 426 -19.28 -3.19 -30.95
C ALA A 426 -19.72 -1.76 -31.33
N VAL A 427 -19.99 -0.90 -30.34
CA VAL A 427 -20.40 0.50 -30.54
C VAL A 427 -19.21 1.46 -30.34
N SER A 428 -18.49 1.33 -29.21
CA SER A 428 -17.32 2.13 -28.86
C SER A 428 -16.39 1.33 -27.93
N PRO A 429 -15.16 1.02 -28.38
CA PRO A 429 -14.14 0.40 -27.53
C PRO A 429 -13.81 1.23 -26.27
N GLU A 430 -13.93 2.56 -26.34
CA GLU A 430 -13.74 3.47 -25.21
C GLU A 430 -14.82 3.27 -24.15
N LEU A 431 -16.09 3.13 -24.55
CA LEU A 431 -17.19 2.83 -23.63
C LEU A 431 -16.99 1.47 -22.97
N ALA A 432 -16.62 0.46 -23.75
CA ALA A 432 -16.29 -0.87 -23.24
C ALA A 432 -15.14 -0.83 -22.22
N THR A 433 -14.12 -0.02 -22.48
CA THR A 433 -13.00 0.20 -21.55
C THR A 433 -13.46 0.82 -20.24
N GLU A 434 -14.40 1.77 -20.27
CA GLU A 434 -14.97 2.36 -19.06
C GLU A 434 -15.82 1.34 -18.27
N ILE A 435 -16.58 0.47 -18.94
CA ILE A 435 -17.30 -0.66 -18.30
C ILE A 435 -16.30 -1.63 -17.63
N VAL A 436 -15.17 -1.91 -18.29
CA VAL A 436 -14.12 -2.73 -17.69
C VAL A 436 -13.61 -2.09 -16.39
N ARG A 437 -13.34 -0.78 -16.41
CA ARG A 437 -12.84 -0.04 -15.25
C ARG A 437 -13.85 0.06 -14.10
N CYS A 438 -15.16 -0.08 -14.36
CA CYS A 438 -16.18 -0.16 -13.31
C CYS A 438 -16.00 -1.38 -12.40
N GLN A 439 -15.24 -2.42 -12.80
CA GLN A 439 -14.87 -3.53 -11.92
C GLN A 439 -14.15 -3.06 -10.64
N ARG A 440 -13.50 -1.88 -10.67
CA ARG A 440 -12.84 -1.27 -9.49
C ARG A 440 -13.80 -1.04 -8.31
N LEU A 441 -15.11 -0.95 -8.56
CA LEU A 441 -16.14 -0.82 -7.53
C LEU A 441 -16.36 -2.13 -6.76
N VAL A 442 -16.12 -3.28 -7.41
CA VAL A 442 -16.37 -4.60 -6.84
C VAL A 442 -15.09 -5.11 -6.18
N LYS A 443 -14.92 -4.80 -4.89
CA LYS A 443 -13.73 -5.16 -4.09
C LYS A 443 -14.10 -5.56 -2.66
N GLY A 444 -13.16 -6.23 -1.99
CA GLY A 444 -13.29 -6.61 -0.59
C GLY A 444 -14.24 -7.79 -0.37
N TYR A 445 -14.63 -7.97 0.90
CA TYR A 445 -15.53 -9.01 1.39
C TYR A 445 -16.61 -8.39 2.30
N GLY A 446 -17.65 -9.17 2.65
CA GLY A 446 -18.75 -8.72 3.51
C GLY A 446 -19.43 -7.43 3.01
N ASP A 447 -19.71 -6.48 3.92
CA ASP A 447 -20.46 -5.26 3.57
C ASP A 447 -19.75 -4.39 2.53
N THR A 448 -18.42 -4.40 2.50
CA THR A 448 -17.65 -3.61 1.52
C THR A 448 -17.90 -4.13 0.12
N HIS A 449 -17.93 -5.46 -0.05
CA HIS A 449 -18.27 -6.10 -1.32
C HIS A 449 -19.72 -5.83 -1.71
N GLU A 450 -20.66 -5.99 -0.78
CA GLU A 450 -22.09 -5.75 -1.03
C GLU A 450 -22.38 -4.29 -1.44
N ARG A 451 -21.75 -3.31 -0.76
CA ARG A 451 -21.84 -1.89 -1.14
C ARG A 451 -21.26 -1.63 -2.53
N GLY A 452 -20.06 -2.15 -2.78
CA GLY A 452 -19.37 -2.01 -4.07
C GLY A 452 -20.18 -2.60 -5.24
N LEU A 453 -20.77 -3.78 -5.03
CA LEU A 453 -21.63 -4.45 -6.00
C LEU A 453 -22.91 -3.65 -6.26
N ARG A 454 -23.57 -3.10 -5.23
CA ARG A 454 -24.74 -2.23 -5.41
C ARG A 454 -24.43 -0.98 -6.24
N ASN A 455 -23.30 -0.33 -5.98
CA ASN A 455 -22.87 0.84 -6.77
C ASN A 455 -22.62 0.43 -8.23
N TYR A 456 -21.92 -0.68 -8.45
CA TYR A 456 -21.70 -1.24 -9.78
C TYR A 456 -23.02 -1.53 -10.51
N GLU A 457 -23.97 -2.21 -9.86
CA GLU A 457 -25.28 -2.52 -10.44
C GLU A 457 -26.06 -1.25 -10.79
N THR A 458 -25.97 -0.22 -9.96
CA THR A 458 -26.60 1.10 -10.20
C THR A 458 -26.02 1.75 -11.46
N LEU A 459 -24.69 1.77 -11.63
CA LEU A 459 -24.03 2.28 -12.84
C LEU A 459 -24.46 1.52 -14.08
N MET A 460 -24.50 0.19 -13.98
CA MET A 460 -24.88 -0.66 -15.11
C MET A 460 -26.36 -0.55 -15.47
N ALA A 461 -27.23 -0.31 -14.48
CA ALA A 461 -28.62 0.02 -14.72
C ALA A 461 -28.73 1.37 -15.44
N ALA A 462 -28.00 2.40 -14.99
CA ALA A 462 -27.96 3.70 -15.64
C ALA A 462 -27.48 3.62 -17.09
N LEU A 463 -26.43 2.83 -17.36
CA LEU A 463 -25.95 2.54 -18.71
C LEU A 463 -27.04 1.92 -19.59
N ARG A 464 -27.76 0.92 -19.06
CA ARG A 464 -28.86 0.24 -19.78
C ARG A 464 -30.05 1.17 -20.05
N HIS A 465 -30.37 2.06 -19.12
CA HIS A 465 -31.52 2.97 -19.25
C HIS A 465 -31.22 4.19 -20.12
N GLY A 466 -30.02 4.78 -19.99
CA GLY A 466 -29.61 5.92 -20.79
C GLY A 466 -29.18 5.56 -22.22
N GLY A 467 -28.83 4.29 -22.48
CA GLY A 467 -28.56 3.80 -23.84
C GLY A 467 -27.46 4.63 -24.54
N PRO A 468 -27.68 5.09 -25.79
CA PRO A 468 -26.68 5.86 -26.55
C PRO A 468 -26.28 7.21 -25.92
N GLU A 469 -27.08 7.75 -24.99
CA GLU A 469 -26.78 9.04 -24.34
C GLU A 469 -25.64 8.93 -23.32
N VAL A 470 -25.36 7.71 -22.82
CA VAL A 470 -24.28 7.47 -21.86
C VAL A 470 -22.95 7.37 -22.58
N THR A 471 -22.27 8.51 -22.70
CA THR A 471 -20.92 8.58 -23.26
C THR A 471 -19.88 7.97 -22.31
N PRO A 472 -18.68 7.59 -22.82
CA PRO A 472 -17.58 7.15 -21.96
C PRO A 472 -17.21 8.16 -20.85
N ALA A 473 -17.32 9.47 -21.14
CA ALA A 473 -17.05 10.52 -20.18
C ALA A 473 -18.07 10.54 -19.02
N ILE A 474 -19.36 10.32 -19.31
CA ILE A 474 -20.41 10.23 -18.30
C ILE A 474 -20.18 9.00 -17.43
N LEU A 475 -19.91 7.83 -18.03
CA LEU A 475 -19.66 6.61 -17.26
C LEU A 475 -18.43 6.74 -16.37
N ARG A 476 -17.37 7.42 -16.85
CA ARG A 476 -16.19 7.75 -16.07
C ARG A 476 -16.54 8.62 -14.86
N GLU A 477 -17.31 9.69 -15.04
CA GLU A 477 -17.74 10.57 -13.95
C GLU A 477 -18.56 9.81 -12.90
N LEU A 478 -19.51 8.96 -13.33
CA LEU A 478 -20.31 8.15 -12.42
C LEU A 478 -19.44 7.17 -11.62
N ARG A 479 -18.44 6.52 -12.26
CA ARG A 479 -17.50 5.63 -11.58
C ARG A 479 -16.66 6.38 -10.55
N ASP A 480 -16.11 7.52 -10.92
CA ASP A 480 -15.23 8.28 -10.02
C ASP A 480 -16.03 8.86 -8.84
N ALA A 481 -17.28 9.28 -9.05
CA ALA A 481 -18.20 9.65 -7.98
C ALA A 481 -18.52 8.47 -7.04
N ALA A 482 -18.70 7.26 -7.59
CA ALA A 482 -18.95 6.05 -6.79
C ALA A 482 -17.71 5.56 -6.01
N LEU A 483 -16.50 5.86 -6.49
CA LEU A 483 -15.24 5.57 -5.79
C LEU A 483 -14.90 6.64 -4.73
N ALA A 484 -15.47 7.84 -4.81
CA ALA A 484 -15.20 8.93 -3.89
C ALA A 484 -16.03 8.84 -2.59
N ASP A 485 -17.13 8.07 -2.59
CA ASP A 485 -18.07 8.03 -1.46
C ASP A 485 -18.60 6.61 -1.18
N GLU A 486 -18.41 6.16 0.07
CA GLU A 486 -18.90 4.87 0.57
C GLU A 486 -20.43 4.82 0.70
N ARG A 487 -21.09 5.96 0.93
CA ARG A 487 -22.55 6.04 1.13
C ARG A 487 -23.34 6.14 -0.18
N GLY A 488 -22.66 6.49 -1.28
CA GLY A 488 -23.24 6.59 -2.62
C GLY A 488 -23.99 7.90 -2.90
N GLU A 489 -23.95 8.89 -2.02
CA GLU A 489 -24.56 10.21 -2.20
C GLU A 489 -23.95 10.94 -3.40
N MET A 490 -22.63 10.89 -3.57
CA MET A 490 -21.96 11.50 -4.73
C MET A 490 -22.38 10.85 -6.05
N LEU A 491 -22.57 9.53 -6.05
CA LEU A 491 -23.09 8.80 -7.21
C LEU A 491 -24.52 9.22 -7.52
N GLN A 492 -25.40 9.31 -6.52
CA GLN A 492 -26.79 9.76 -6.73
C GLN A 492 -26.84 11.19 -7.28
N ALA A 493 -26.01 12.09 -6.77
CA ALA A 493 -25.91 13.46 -7.28
C ALA A 493 -25.43 13.48 -8.75
N ALA A 494 -24.45 12.66 -9.11
CA ALA A 494 -23.95 12.56 -10.47
C ALA A 494 -25.00 11.99 -11.44
N LEU A 495 -25.73 10.96 -11.03
CA LEU A 495 -26.86 10.40 -11.77
C LEU A 495 -27.94 11.47 -12.03
N GLY A 496 -28.28 12.26 -11.00
CA GLY A 496 -29.23 13.37 -11.12
C GLY A 496 -28.80 14.44 -12.12
N ARG A 497 -27.51 14.82 -12.15
CA ARG A 497 -26.99 15.81 -13.12
C ARG A 497 -27.17 15.38 -14.57
N HIS A 498 -27.06 14.09 -14.84
CA HIS A 498 -27.18 13.52 -16.19
C HIS A 498 -28.59 13.04 -16.53
N GLY A 499 -29.58 13.28 -15.67
CA GLY A 499 -30.97 12.84 -15.89
C GLY A 499 -31.14 11.31 -15.87
N LEU A 500 -30.15 10.56 -15.38
CA LEU A 500 -30.18 9.10 -15.33
C LEU A 500 -30.85 8.67 -14.02
N ALA A 501 -32.13 8.28 -14.09
CA ALA A 501 -32.85 7.86 -12.90
C ALA A 501 -32.19 6.63 -12.26
N ALA A 502 -31.82 6.72 -10.98
CA ALA A 502 -31.46 5.55 -10.19
C ALA A 502 -32.73 4.71 -9.99
N ALA A 503 -32.84 3.59 -10.70
CA ALA A 503 -33.82 2.59 -10.33
C ALA A 503 -33.51 2.16 -8.89
N ARG A 504 -34.39 2.51 -7.94
CA ARG A 504 -34.35 1.95 -6.58
C ARG A 504 -34.45 0.43 -6.71
N THR A 505 -33.33 -0.27 -6.63
CA THR A 505 -33.30 -1.72 -6.49
C THR A 505 -33.79 -2.06 -5.08
N SER A 506 -35.10 -2.21 -4.92
CA SER A 506 -35.70 -2.87 -3.77
C SER A 506 -35.37 -4.36 -3.84
N PHE A 507 -34.41 -4.82 -3.05
CA PHE A 507 -34.27 -6.24 -2.73
C PHE A 507 -34.85 -6.47 -1.34
N THR A 508 -36.00 -7.16 -1.30
CA THR A 508 -36.50 -7.91 -0.15
C THR A 508 -35.76 -9.23 0.01
#